data_AF-A0A965QUU4-F1
#
_entry.id   AF-A0A965QUU4-F1
#
_cell.length_a   1.000
_cell.length_b   1.000
_cell.length_c   1.000
_cell.angle_alpha   90.00
_cell.angle_beta   90.00
_cell.angle_gamma   90.00
#
_symmetry.space_group_name_H-M   'P 1'
#
loop_
_entity.id
_entity.type
_entity.pdbx_description
1 polymer ?
#
loop_
_entity_poly.entity_id
_entity_poly.type
_entity_poly.pdbx_seq_one_letter_code
_entity_poly.pdbx_strand_id
1 'polypeptide(L)'
;SIANSGNDVLRLTGGSPFASALSSGNAVNIYFTPGALALGTLSGGFYTGTQADFLSSISGATFNYFVQDSGGAYSYNGQAYKTLADFSPGTTVNLTTIAAGSGQAVQFAVVPEPSTIGLAAAGLGLAGLMRWRMRAAARVAA
;
A
#
# COMPACT_ATOMS: atom_id res chain seq x y z
N SER A 1 -15.15 16.90 -8.68
CA SER A 1 -14.00 17.82 -8.74
C SER A 1 -12.86 17.18 -7.94
N ILE A 2 -11.62 17.19 -8.43
CA ILE A 2 -10.43 16.73 -7.67
C ILE A 2 -9.95 17.86 -6.72
N ALA A 3 -10.86 18.79 -6.38
CA ALA A 3 -10.55 20.13 -5.91
C ALA A 3 -10.29 20.23 -4.40
N ASN A 4 -9.83 19.15 -3.77
CA ASN A 4 -9.26 19.15 -2.42
C ASN A 4 -8.41 17.90 -2.18
N SER A 5 -7.76 17.38 -3.21
CA SER A 5 -6.71 16.40 -2.99
C SER A 5 -5.56 17.12 -2.29
N GLY A 6 -5.38 16.89 -0.98
CA GLY A 6 -4.14 17.26 -0.30
C GLY A 6 -2.90 16.55 -0.86
N ASN A 7 -3.07 15.68 -1.87
CA ASN A 7 -2.02 14.93 -2.54
C ASN A 7 -1.70 15.54 -3.91
N ASP A 8 -0.41 15.56 -4.25
CA ASP A 8 0.08 16.01 -5.55
C ASP A 8 -0.27 15.03 -6.67
N VAL A 9 -0.69 15.59 -7.81
CA VAL A 9 -1.05 14.84 -9.03
C VAL A 9 -0.36 15.48 -10.23
N LEU A 10 0.43 14.69 -10.95
CA LEU A 10 0.93 15.02 -12.27
C LEU A 10 -0.12 14.65 -13.32
N ARG A 11 -0.72 15.68 -13.92
CA ARG A 11 -1.70 15.53 -14.99
C ARG A 11 -1.03 15.38 -16.34
N LEU A 12 -1.22 14.22 -16.98
CA LEU A 12 -0.78 13.89 -18.33
C LEU A 12 -1.93 14.15 -19.31
N THR A 13 -1.77 15.11 -20.22
CA THR A 13 -2.83 15.58 -21.13
C THR A 13 -2.70 15.10 -22.57
N GLY A 14 -1.61 14.40 -22.92
CA GLY A 14 -1.42 13.84 -24.26
C GLY A 14 -2.40 12.69 -24.55
N GLY A 15 -2.73 12.49 -25.84
CA GLY A 15 -3.56 11.36 -26.28
C GLY A 15 -2.91 9.99 -26.00
N SER A 16 -1.57 9.96 -25.91
CA SER A 16 -0.78 8.85 -25.38
C SER A 16 -0.04 9.35 -24.13
N PRO A 17 -0.56 9.10 -22.92
CA PRO A 17 0.01 9.65 -21.68
C PRO A 17 1.47 9.22 -21.43
N PHE A 18 1.81 8.01 -21.88
CA PHE A 18 3.15 7.45 -21.83
C PHE A 18 3.60 7.11 -23.25
N ALA A 19 4.74 7.67 -23.68
CA ALA A 19 5.34 7.34 -24.98
C ALA A 19 5.92 5.91 -25.01
N SER A 20 6.26 5.37 -23.83
CA SER A 20 6.72 4.01 -23.59
C SER A 20 6.40 3.64 -22.15
N ALA A 21 6.23 2.34 -21.86
CA ALA A 21 6.04 1.88 -20.50
C ALA A 21 7.27 2.18 -19.63
N LEU A 22 7.04 2.59 -18.38
CA LEU A 22 8.09 2.75 -17.40
C LEU A 22 8.73 1.40 -17.08
N SER A 23 10.02 1.44 -16.75
CA SER A 23 10.84 0.27 -16.40
C SER A 23 11.54 0.49 -15.06
N SER A 24 12.31 -0.49 -14.60
CA SER A 24 13.14 -0.37 -13.40
C SER A 24 14.21 0.73 -13.49
N GLY A 25 14.44 1.30 -14.67
CA GLY A 25 15.26 2.51 -14.84
C GLY A 25 14.53 3.80 -14.42
N ASN A 26 13.23 3.75 -14.16
CA ASN A 26 12.42 4.89 -13.73
C ASN A 26 12.09 4.74 -12.23
N ALA A 27 12.48 5.73 -11.42
CA ALA A 27 12.15 5.76 -10.00
C ALA A 27 10.98 6.72 -9.73
N VAL A 28 9.99 6.25 -8.97
CA VAL A 28 8.87 7.06 -8.49
C VAL A 28 8.88 7.05 -6.96
N ASN A 29 9.25 8.19 -6.37
CA ASN A 29 9.32 8.33 -4.91
C ASN A 29 8.01 8.93 -4.39
N ILE A 30 7.35 8.22 -3.49
CA ILE A 30 6.08 8.62 -2.88
C ILE A 30 6.32 8.95 -1.42
N TYR A 31 5.94 10.16 -1.01
CA TYR A 31 6.14 10.67 0.35
C TYR A 31 4.80 10.80 1.05
N PHE A 32 4.60 9.99 2.08
CA PHE A 32 3.40 9.98 2.90
C PHE A 32 3.58 10.81 4.17
N THR A 33 2.51 11.50 4.59
CA THR A 33 2.39 11.99 5.97
C THR A 33 2.04 10.83 6.90
N PRO A 34 2.33 10.91 8.22
CA PRO A 34 2.10 9.78 9.13
C PRO A 34 0.63 9.34 9.18
N GLY A 35 -0.30 10.31 9.08
CA GLY A 35 -1.73 10.03 9.06
C GLY A 35 -2.23 9.38 7.76
N ALA A 36 -1.48 9.47 6.66
CA ALA A 36 -1.91 8.94 5.38
C ALA A 36 -1.98 7.40 5.37
N LEU A 37 -1.15 6.72 6.16
CA LEU A 37 -1.15 5.26 6.26
C LEU A 37 -2.45 4.72 6.90
N ALA A 38 -3.08 5.51 7.78
CA ALA A 38 -4.34 5.13 8.42
C ALA A 38 -5.56 5.24 7.49
N LEU A 39 -5.43 5.91 6.33
CA LEU A 39 -6.51 6.11 5.38
C LEU A 39 -6.76 4.88 4.48
N GLY A 40 -5.81 3.94 4.43
CA GLY A 40 -5.90 2.71 3.66
C GLY A 40 -5.75 2.92 2.14
N THR A 41 -6.45 3.87 1.54
CA THR A 41 -6.30 4.21 0.10
C THR A 41 -6.05 5.68 -0.12
N LEU A 42 -5.12 5.99 -1.03
CA LEU A 42 -4.68 7.33 -1.36
C LEU A 42 -4.64 7.47 -2.89
N SER A 43 -5.27 8.50 -3.43
CA SER A 43 -5.13 8.83 -4.87
C SER A 43 -4.09 9.93 -5.06
N GLY A 44 -3.21 9.80 -6.04
CA GLY A 44 -2.09 10.72 -6.24
C GLY A 44 -1.18 10.30 -7.40
N GLY A 45 -0.05 10.97 -7.60
CA GLY A 45 0.96 10.54 -8.57
C GLY A 45 0.59 10.91 -10.00
N PHE A 46 -0.05 10.02 -10.76
CA PHE A 46 -0.42 10.27 -12.15
C PHE A 46 -1.92 10.37 -12.36
N TYR A 47 -2.32 11.28 -13.26
CA TYR A 47 -3.67 11.37 -13.80
C TYR A 47 -3.61 11.45 -15.33
N THR A 48 -4.47 10.70 -16.01
CA THR A 48 -4.64 10.78 -17.45
C THR A 48 -6.01 11.34 -17.78
N GLY A 49 -6.09 12.17 -18.83
CA GLY A 49 -7.36 12.66 -19.34
C GLY A 49 -8.17 11.61 -20.12
N THR A 50 -7.70 10.37 -20.19
CA THR A 50 -8.31 9.27 -20.95
C THR A 50 -8.95 8.28 -19.98
N GLN A 51 -10.07 7.67 -20.37
CA GLN A 51 -10.74 6.62 -19.59
C GLN A 51 -10.06 5.24 -19.70
N ALA A 52 -8.88 5.17 -20.32
CA ALA A 52 -8.13 3.94 -20.51
C ALA A 52 -7.26 3.64 -19.29
N ASP A 53 -7.25 2.37 -18.88
CA ASP A 53 -6.33 1.88 -17.87
C ASP A 53 -4.89 2.01 -18.37
N PHE A 54 -4.05 2.64 -17.54
CA PHE A 54 -2.63 2.86 -17.81
C PHE A 54 -1.70 2.19 -16.79
N LEU A 55 -2.22 1.30 -15.93
CA LEU A 55 -1.43 0.62 -14.90
C LEU A 55 -0.24 -0.13 -15.51
N SER A 56 -0.44 -0.81 -16.64
CA SER A 56 0.61 -1.51 -17.40
C SER A 56 1.71 -0.58 -17.92
N SER A 57 1.42 0.71 -18.08
CA SER A 57 2.39 1.71 -18.52
C SER A 57 3.29 2.20 -17.39
N ILE A 58 2.91 1.98 -16.13
CA ILE A 58 3.66 2.47 -14.97
C ILE A 58 4.16 1.37 -14.03
N SER A 59 3.56 0.18 -14.06
CA SER A 59 3.84 -0.90 -13.11
C SER A 59 5.26 -1.44 -13.16
N GLY A 60 5.99 -1.18 -14.25
CA GLY A 60 7.41 -1.54 -14.37
C GLY A 60 8.37 -0.58 -13.64
N ALA A 61 7.90 0.58 -13.18
CA ALA A 61 8.73 1.54 -12.45
C ALA A 61 9.13 1.04 -11.06
N THR A 62 10.26 1.52 -10.55
CA THR A 62 10.67 1.32 -9.15
C THR A 62 9.96 2.34 -8.26
N PHE A 63 8.93 1.88 -7.54
CA PHE A 63 8.23 2.71 -6.55
C PHE A 63 8.90 2.62 -5.18
N ASN A 64 9.35 3.77 -4.66
CA ASN A 64 9.90 3.89 -3.32
C ASN A 64 8.91 4.65 -2.44
N TYR A 65 8.63 4.11 -1.26
CA TYR A 65 7.65 4.67 -0.34
C TYR A 65 8.35 5.18 0.91
N PHE A 66 8.06 6.42 1.27
CA PHE A 66 8.66 7.13 2.39
C PHE A 66 7.56 7.68 3.30
N VAL A 67 7.82 7.71 4.60
CA VAL A 67 6.90 8.22 5.62
C VAL A 67 7.61 9.27 6.43
N GLN A 68 6.98 10.43 6.59
CA GLN A 68 7.58 11.55 7.32
C GLN A 68 7.82 11.17 8.78
N ASP A 69 9.04 11.35 9.25
CA ASP A 69 9.48 11.01 10.60
C ASP A 69 10.71 11.84 10.94
N SER A 70 10.71 12.53 12.08
CA SER A 70 11.79 13.45 12.47
C SER A 70 13.15 12.76 12.70
N GLY A 71 13.17 11.45 12.93
CA GLY A 71 14.37 10.62 13.00
C GLY A 71 14.71 9.90 11.68
N GLY A 72 14.12 10.33 10.57
CA GLY A 72 14.35 9.76 9.25
C GLY A 72 15.71 10.10 8.64
N ALA A 73 16.29 9.13 7.92
CA ALA A 73 17.58 9.31 7.23
C ALA A 73 17.45 10.00 5.85
N TYR A 74 16.24 10.09 5.30
CA TYR A 74 15.98 10.67 3.99
C TYR A 74 15.40 12.08 4.14
N SER A 75 15.83 13.03 3.31
CA SER A 75 15.30 14.40 3.33
C SER A 75 14.67 14.78 1.99
N TYR A 76 13.47 15.36 2.04
CA TYR A 76 12.77 15.90 0.89
C TYR A 76 11.91 17.09 1.31
N ASN A 77 11.91 18.19 0.53
CA ASN A 77 11.15 19.42 0.83
C ASN A 77 11.31 19.94 2.27
N GLY A 78 12.51 19.81 2.85
CA GLY A 78 12.82 20.28 4.21
C GLY A 78 12.24 19.40 5.33
N GLN A 79 11.69 18.24 5.00
CA GLN A 79 11.19 17.25 5.96
C GLN A 79 12.09 16.01 5.96
N ALA A 80 12.13 15.32 7.11
CA ALA A 80 12.82 14.05 7.27
C ALA A 80 11.84 12.87 7.10
N TYR A 81 12.33 11.78 6.54
CA TYR A 81 11.54 10.59 6.19
C TYR A 81 12.31 9.30 6.46
N LYS A 82 11.55 8.25 6.81
CA LYS A 82 12.01 6.86 6.80
C LYS A 82 11.43 6.15 5.59
N THR A 83 12.05 5.04 5.18
CA THR A 83 11.38 4.14 4.22
C THR A 83 10.12 3.56 4.87
N LEU A 84 9.13 3.16 4.09
CA LEU A 84 7.93 2.52 4.63
C LEU A 84 8.27 1.24 5.39
N ALA A 85 9.26 0.47 4.91
CA ALA A 85 9.72 -0.75 5.57
C ALA A 85 10.35 -0.47 6.94
N ASP A 86 11.10 0.63 7.08
CA ASP A 86 11.69 1.04 8.37
C ASP A 86 10.65 1.64 9.32
N PHE A 87 9.65 2.34 8.77
CA PHE A 87 8.60 2.98 9.57
C PHE A 87 7.55 1.99 10.07
N SER A 88 7.09 1.08 9.20
CA SER A 88 6.06 0.08 9.47
C SER A 88 6.41 -1.23 8.77
N PRO A 89 7.29 -2.05 9.39
CA PRO A 89 7.71 -3.32 8.83
C PRO A 89 6.51 -4.17 8.39
N GLY A 90 6.61 -4.74 7.20
CA GLY A 90 5.58 -5.62 6.63
C GLY A 90 4.34 -4.95 6.05
N THR A 91 4.24 -3.63 6.18
CA THR A 91 3.24 -2.87 5.43
C THR A 91 3.60 -2.86 3.95
N THR A 92 2.62 -3.11 3.08
CA THR A 92 2.78 -3.11 1.63
C THR A 92 1.92 -2.04 0.97
N VAL A 93 2.27 -1.64 -0.24
CA VAL A 93 1.47 -0.69 -1.04
C VAL A 93 1.13 -1.34 -2.38
N ASN A 94 -0.16 -1.50 -2.63
CA ASN A 94 -0.68 -1.97 -3.90
C ASN A 94 -1.02 -0.78 -4.80
N LEU A 95 -0.67 -0.89 -6.07
CA LEU A 95 -0.89 0.15 -7.07
C LEU A 95 -2.04 -0.26 -7.99
N THR A 96 -3.02 0.62 -8.16
CA THR A 96 -4.13 0.45 -9.09
C THR A 96 -4.43 1.76 -9.81
N THR A 97 -5.20 1.68 -10.89
CA THR A 97 -5.80 2.83 -11.57
C THR A 97 -7.30 2.84 -11.30
N ILE A 98 -7.86 4.02 -11.08
CA ILE A 98 -9.29 4.22 -10.79
C ILE A 98 -9.87 5.30 -11.69
N ALA A 99 -11.16 5.23 -11.97
CA ALA A 99 -11.86 6.30 -12.66
C ALA A 99 -11.85 7.58 -11.80
N ALA A 100 -11.51 8.71 -12.41
CA ALA A 100 -11.40 10.01 -11.77
C ALA A 100 -11.92 11.12 -12.72
N GLY A 101 -13.16 11.56 -12.48
CA GLY A 101 -13.81 12.54 -13.35
C GLY A 101 -13.96 12.01 -14.78
N SER A 102 -13.35 12.68 -15.75
CA SER A 102 -13.37 12.29 -17.17
C SER A 102 -12.22 11.38 -17.60
N GLY A 103 -11.38 10.92 -16.66
CA GLY A 103 -10.18 10.15 -16.96
C GLY A 103 -9.84 9.17 -15.85
N GLN A 104 -8.57 8.77 -15.74
CA GLN A 104 -8.12 7.84 -14.70
C GLN A 104 -7.02 8.43 -13.82
N ALA A 105 -6.97 8.01 -12.56
CA ALA A 105 -5.94 8.38 -11.59
C ALA A 105 -5.29 7.13 -10.98
N VAL A 106 -4.05 7.26 -10.53
CA VAL A 106 -3.41 6.22 -9.72
C VAL A 106 -3.97 6.25 -8.29
N GLN A 107 -4.17 5.07 -7.75
CA GLN A 107 -4.49 4.81 -6.36
C GLN A 107 -3.42 3.91 -5.73
N PHE A 108 -3.02 4.27 -4.52
CA PHE A 108 -2.13 3.53 -3.65
C PHE A 108 -2.95 2.97 -2.49
N ALA A 109 -3.00 1.65 -2.37
CA ALA A 109 -3.65 0.97 -1.25
C ALA A 109 -2.58 0.47 -0.27
N VAL A 110 -2.52 1.10 0.90
CA VAL A 110 -1.63 0.72 2.01
C VAL A 110 -2.27 -0.43 2.77
N VAL A 111 -1.60 -1.58 2.78
CA VAL A 111 -2.08 -2.81 3.41
C VAL A 111 -1.13 -3.19 4.55
N PRO A 112 -1.57 -3.06 5.83
CA PRO A 112 -0.82 -3.58 6.97
C PRO A 112 -0.65 -5.10 6.89
N GLU A 113 0.36 -5.66 7.58
CA GLU A 113 0.48 -7.12 7.69
C GLU A 113 -0.83 -7.74 8.19
N PRO A 114 -1.26 -8.89 7.62
CA PRO A 114 -2.35 -9.65 8.20
C PRO A 114 -1.95 -10.03 9.63
N SER A 115 -2.70 -9.53 10.61
CA SER A 115 -2.36 -9.70 12.02
C SER A 115 -2.15 -11.18 12.35
N THR A 116 -0.89 -11.55 12.61
CA THR A 116 -0.48 -12.91 13.01
C THR A 116 -1.27 -13.41 14.23
N ILE A 117 -1.89 -12.48 14.98
CA ILE A 117 -2.83 -12.69 16.07
C ILE A 117 -4.02 -13.60 15.65
N GLY A 118 -4.57 -13.43 14.45
CA GLY A 118 -5.67 -14.27 13.97
C GLY A 118 -5.25 -15.73 13.77
N LEU A 119 -4.04 -15.95 13.23
CA LEU A 119 -3.46 -17.29 13.06
C LEU A 119 -3.08 -17.92 14.41
N ALA A 120 -2.50 -17.14 15.32
CA ALA A 120 -2.10 -17.61 16.64
C ALA A 120 -3.32 -18.02 17.49
N ALA A 121 -4.41 -17.26 17.43
CA ALA A 121 -5.65 -17.59 18.12
C ALA A 121 -6.29 -18.89 17.58
N ALA A 122 -6.31 -19.07 16.26
CA ALA A 122 -6.78 -20.30 15.64
C ALA A 122 -5.90 -21.51 16.03
N GLY A 123 -4.58 -21.34 16.04
CA GLY A 123 -3.62 -22.38 16.43
C GLY A 123 -3.75 -22.81 17.90
N LEU A 124 -3.88 -21.85 18.82
CA LEU A 124 -4.10 -22.12 20.24
C LEU A 124 -5.46 -22.77 20.51
N GLY A 125 -6.51 -22.34 19.80
CA GLY A 125 -7.84 -22.94 19.89
C GLY A 125 -7.85 -24.42 19.47
N LEU A 126 -7.20 -24.76 18.37
CA LEU A 126 -7.08 -26.15 17.89
C LEU A 126 -6.25 -27.02 18.85
N ALA A 127 -5.13 -26.50 19.35
CA ALA A 127 -4.30 -27.22 20.33
C ALA A 127 -5.05 -27.46 21.65
N GLY A 128 -5.83 -26.48 22.12
CA GLY A 128 -6.70 -26.60 23.29
C GLY A 128 -7.78 -27.68 23.12
N LEU A 129 -8.44 -27.71 21.96
CA LEU A 129 -9.47 -28.71 21.64
C LEU A 129 -8.89 -30.13 21.60
N MET A 130 -7.73 -30.33 20.96
CA MET A 130 -7.05 -31.63 20.93
C MET A 130 -6.68 -32.12 22.33
N ARG A 131 -6.19 -31.22 23.19
CA ARG A 131 -5.83 -31.56 24.58
C ARG A 131 -7.05 -31.93 25.44
N TRP A 132 -8.19 -31.29 25.22
CA TRP A 132 -9.45 -31.65 25.90
C TRP A 132 -9.97 -33.02 25.47
N ARG A 133 -9.95 -33.32 24.16
CA ARG A 133 -10.40 -34.62 23.63
C ARG A 133 -9.56 -35.79 24.16
N MET A 134 -8.25 -35.63 24.26
CA MET A 134 -7.36 -36.66 24.84
C MET A 134 -7.68 -36.93 26.32
N ARG A 135 -8.00 -35.89 27.10
CA ARG A 135 -8.40 -36.03 28.51
C ARG A 135 -9.77 -36.67 28.68
N ALA A 136 -10.73 -36.38 27.78
CA ALA A 136 -12.05 -36.98 27.81
C ALA A 136 -12.00 -38.49 27.48
N ALA A 137 -11.21 -38.88 26.47
CA ALA A 137 -11.02 -40.29 26.11
C ALA A 137 -10.37 -41.12 27.24
N ALA A 138 -9.39 -40.54 27.96
CA ALA A 138 -8.72 -41.21 29.08
C ALA A 138 -9.65 -41.44 30.31
N ARG A 139 -10.73 -40.66 30.45
CA ARG A 139 -11.70 -40.81 31.57
C ARG A 139 -12.80 -41.85 31.30
N VAL A 140 -12.98 -42.27 30.05
CA VAL A 140 -13.98 -43.29 29.65
C VAL A 140 -13.37 -44.69 29.64
N ALA A 141 -12.04 -44.81 29.65
CA ALA A 141 -11.30 -46.07 29.64
C ALA A 141 -10.85 -46.57 31.03
N ALA A 142 -11.29 -45.90 32.11
CA ALA A 142 -11.05 -46.28 33.52
C ALA A 142 -12.39 -46.59 34.18
#